data_AF-A0A3D8M3R4-F1
#
_entry.id   AF-A0A3D8M3R4-F1
#
_cell.length_a   1.000
_cell.length_b   1.000
_cell.length_c   1.000
_cell.angle_alpha   90.00
_cell.angle_beta   90.00
_cell.angle_gamma   90.00
#
_symmetry.space_group_name_H-M   'P 1'
#
loop_
_entity.id
_entity.type
_entity.pdbx_description
1 polymer ?
#
loop_
_entity_poly.entity_id
_entity_poly.type
_entity_poly.pdbx_seq_one_letter_code
_entity_poly.pdbx_strand_id
1 'polypeptide(L)'
;MHRLFRQSKFGKLILCTLFFSNTGCAESTTERSFPLGTPASLIGSGAQWEPDRGTFRISRSVTFSSFTNGEMDDDLEGFYWTVAPEIRHIIIEKDVTVHGHFRVTAPITIEGRNRKTSRIFGTNTKAWARGPNGVEDQGTSCKTPTQPAAVAGDDRAHDCEKWLFGAISVALDAPTEGHYRFKNMTLENPRTYAITAFRQALEINNIDILNTRPAPDYSSNSDGIGGGKGTLIEDVFIDTWDDSIKIYRDMVIRNVRIVHNQNGSPFQFGWSDKEPVTATLNNIDITQGNRYVGRVYNLPLFANSGGTVSPSLDITKLRFNYDDRVSVRKCPSTTPMPLVYLSDPASVVKVATSERVWNALNRTHCGNGTLQRISTLSSTAD
;
A
#
# COMPACT_ATOMS: atom_id res chain seq x y z
N MET A 1 -47.16 -1.41 39.06
CA MET A 1 -46.57 -1.21 37.72
C MET A 1 -46.11 -2.57 37.18
N HIS A 2 -46.88 -3.19 36.29
CA HIS A 2 -46.49 -4.44 35.65
C HIS A 2 -45.87 -4.14 34.27
N ARG A 3 -44.59 -4.50 34.09
CA ARG A 3 -43.94 -4.48 32.76
C ARG A 3 -44.20 -5.83 32.10
N LEU A 4 -44.88 -5.82 30.95
CA LEU A 4 -45.06 -6.99 30.09
C LEU A 4 -44.00 -6.93 28.99
N PHE A 5 -43.06 -7.88 29.00
CA PHE A 5 -42.11 -8.07 27.90
C PHE A 5 -42.66 -9.18 26.99
N ARG A 6 -42.83 -8.85 25.70
CA ARG A 6 -43.15 -9.84 24.66
C ARG A 6 -41.95 -9.97 23.73
N GLN A 7 -41.28 -11.13 23.76
CA GLN A 7 -40.23 -11.45 22.80
C GLN A 7 -40.87 -11.82 21.46
N SER A 8 -40.50 -11.12 20.38
CA SER A 8 -40.83 -11.53 19.02
C SER A 8 -39.74 -12.45 18.46
N LYS A 9 -40.13 -13.35 17.54
CA LYS A 9 -39.26 -14.36 16.90
C LYS A 9 -38.04 -13.81 16.11
N PHE A 10 -37.81 -12.49 16.10
CA PHE A 10 -36.71 -11.82 15.39
C PHE A 10 -35.78 -10.98 16.28
N GLY A 11 -35.76 -11.20 17.60
CA GLY A 11 -34.78 -10.55 18.48
C GLY A 11 -34.96 -9.03 18.66
N LYS A 12 -36.14 -8.48 18.36
CA LYS A 12 -36.48 -7.07 18.61
C LYS A 12 -37.12 -6.91 19.99
N LEU A 13 -36.53 -6.06 20.83
CA LEU A 13 -37.14 -5.61 22.08
C LEU A 13 -38.17 -4.52 21.75
N ILE A 14 -39.44 -4.76 22.06
CA ILE A 14 -40.51 -3.76 21.94
C ILE A 14 -40.80 -3.24 23.34
N LEU A 15 -40.51 -1.95 23.59
CA LEU A 15 -40.86 -1.29 24.83
C LEU A 15 -42.23 -0.61 24.67
N CYS A 16 -43.29 -1.25 25.17
CA CYS A 16 -44.63 -0.65 25.19
C CYS A 16 -44.83 0.15 26.48
N THR A 17 -44.95 1.46 26.37
CA THR A 17 -45.42 2.33 27.47
C THR A 17 -46.95 2.39 27.41
N LEU A 18 -47.62 1.79 28.39
CA LEU A 18 -49.08 1.83 28.53
C LEU A 18 -49.53 3.22 29.03
N PHE A 19 -49.96 4.08 28.12
CA PHE A 19 -50.87 5.18 28.43
C PHE A 19 -52.29 4.80 27.98
N PHE A 20 -53.24 4.94 28.90
CA PHE A 20 -54.66 4.78 28.60
C PHE A 20 -55.07 5.79 27.52
N SER A 21 -55.76 5.32 26.48
CA SER A 21 -56.35 6.08 25.36
C SER A 21 -55.41 6.62 24.27
N ASN A 22 -54.71 5.72 23.56
CA ASN A 22 -54.62 5.68 22.08
C ASN A 22 -53.56 4.66 21.68
N THR A 23 -53.98 3.58 21.02
CA THR A 23 -53.09 2.53 20.51
C THR A 23 -52.39 2.99 19.24
N GLY A 24 -51.29 3.72 19.39
CA GLY A 24 -50.28 3.92 18.35
C GLY A 24 -48.93 3.39 18.86
N CYS A 25 -48.53 2.20 18.43
CA CYS A 25 -47.14 1.76 18.60
C CYS A 25 -46.31 2.53 17.57
N ALA A 26 -45.77 3.69 17.95
CA ALA A 26 -44.76 4.36 17.15
C ALA A 26 -43.50 3.51 17.18
N GLU A 27 -43.18 2.86 16.06
CA GLU A 27 -41.85 2.28 15.86
C GLU A 27 -40.85 3.43 15.88
N SER A 28 -40.20 3.64 17.02
CA SER A 28 -38.99 4.45 17.09
C SER A 28 -37.89 3.64 16.41
N THR A 29 -37.80 3.75 15.09
CA THR A 29 -36.57 3.43 14.38
C THR A 29 -35.58 4.51 14.77
N THR A 30 -34.75 4.24 15.77
CA THR A 30 -33.53 5.02 15.98
C THR A 30 -32.72 4.88 14.70
N GLU A 31 -32.84 5.88 13.84
CA GLU A 31 -32.03 6.01 12.64
C GLU A 31 -30.57 6.04 13.14
N ARG A 32 -29.84 4.95 12.92
CA ARG A 32 -28.44 4.89 13.34
C ARG A 32 -27.68 5.86 12.46
N SER A 33 -27.28 6.99 13.03
CA SER A 33 -26.45 7.95 12.33
C SER A 33 -25.09 7.32 12.03
N PHE A 34 -24.63 7.49 10.79
CA PHE A 34 -23.27 7.14 10.40
C PHE A 34 -22.27 8.13 11.02
N PRO A 35 -21.00 7.71 11.22
CA PRO A 35 -19.92 8.61 11.63
C PRO A 35 -19.81 9.83 10.72
N LEU A 36 -19.41 10.97 11.29
CA LEU A 36 -19.21 12.20 10.53
C LEU A 36 -18.16 12.00 9.44
N GLY A 37 -18.39 12.57 8.26
CA GLY A 37 -17.48 12.43 7.12
C GLY A 37 -17.57 11.09 6.38
N THR A 38 -18.52 10.22 6.72
CA THR A 38 -18.84 9.05 5.90
C THR A 38 -19.35 9.50 4.51
N PRO A 39 -18.73 9.05 3.41
CA PRO A 39 -19.20 9.35 2.05
C PRO A 39 -20.68 9.04 1.84
N ALA A 40 -21.41 9.97 1.22
CA ALA A 40 -22.83 9.79 0.92
C ALA A 40 -23.09 8.56 0.02
N SER A 41 -22.14 8.24 -0.88
CA SER A 41 -22.20 7.06 -1.73
C SER A 41 -22.14 5.75 -0.93
N LEU A 42 -21.39 5.69 0.18
CA LEU A 42 -21.39 4.53 1.06
C LEU A 42 -22.74 4.35 1.74
N ILE A 43 -23.33 5.44 2.25
CA ILE A 43 -24.65 5.42 2.87
C ILE A 43 -25.70 4.96 1.85
N GLY A 44 -25.71 5.56 0.66
CA GLY A 44 -26.63 5.22 -0.44
C GLY A 44 -26.46 3.80 -0.98
N SER A 45 -25.26 3.23 -0.90
CA SER A 45 -25.00 1.84 -1.30
C SER A 45 -25.60 0.80 -0.34
N GLY A 46 -26.02 1.21 0.87
CA GLY A 46 -26.50 0.31 1.91
C GLY A 46 -25.39 -0.24 2.80
N ALA A 47 -24.33 0.54 3.02
CA ALA A 47 -23.33 0.24 4.05
C ALA A 47 -23.98 0.05 5.43
N GLN A 48 -23.33 -0.70 6.32
CA GLN A 48 -23.84 -0.94 7.67
C GLN A 48 -22.86 -0.41 8.72
N TRP A 49 -23.39 0.28 9.72
CA TRP A 49 -22.63 0.78 10.85
C TRP A 49 -23.06 0.11 12.16
N GLU A 50 -22.10 -0.51 12.84
CA GLU A 50 -22.23 -1.15 14.15
C GLU A 50 -21.46 -0.32 15.19
N PRO A 51 -22.06 0.75 15.76
CA PRO A 51 -21.36 1.70 16.64
C PRO A 51 -20.73 1.04 17.87
N ASP A 52 -21.45 0.11 18.50
CA ASP A 52 -20.98 -0.60 19.69
C ASP A 52 -19.70 -1.41 19.46
N ARG A 53 -19.38 -1.70 18.19
CA ARG A 53 -18.20 -2.47 17.78
C ARG A 53 -17.19 -1.64 16.98
N GLY A 54 -17.49 -0.36 16.71
CA GLY A 54 -16.70 0.44 15.79
C GLY A 54 -16.56 -0.19 14.39
N THR A 55 -17.55 -0.97 13.94
CA THR A 55 -17.46 -1.78 12.72
C THR A 55 -18.31 -1.20 11.59
N PHE A 56 -17.67 -0.94 10.45
CA PHE A 56 -18.29 -0.43 9.23
C PHE A 56 -18.20 -1.50 8.13
N ARG A 57 -19.34 -1.87 7.54
CA ARG A 57 -19.40 -2.89 6.48
C ARG A 57 -19.82 -2.29 5.15
N ILE A 58 -19.06 -2.62 4.11
CA ILE A 58 -19.34 -2.26 2.73
C ILE A 58 -19.79 -3.54 2.01
N SER A 59 -21.10 -3.66 1.79
CA SER A 59 -21.76 -4.85 1.25
C SER A 59 -22.08 -4.78 -0.25
N ARG A 60 -21.87 -3.60 -0.86
CA ARG A 60 -22.07 -3.36 -2.29
C ARG A 60 -20.93 -2.50 -2.84
N SER A 61 -20.60 -2.71 -4.11
CA SER A 61 -19.62 -1.88 -4.80
C SER A 61 -20.05 -0.41 -4.80
N VAL A 62 -19.08 0.48 -4.67
CA VAL A 62 -19.31 1.91 -4.42
C VAL A 62 -18.20 2.72 -5.09
N THR A 63 -18.51 3.96 -5.46
CA THR A 63 -17.51 4.97 -5.87
C THR A 63 -17.58 6.13 -4.88
N PHE A 64 -16.44 6.56 -4.32
CA PHE A 64 -16.40 7.66 -3.37
C PHE A 64 -16.58 9.01 -4.05
N SER A 65 -15.91 9.20 -5.18
CA SER A 65 -16.03 10.42 -5.97
C SER A 65 -17.45 10.61 -6.52
N SER A 66 -17.92 11.85 -6.49
CA SER A 66 -19.16 12.27 -7.15
C SER A 66 -19.02 12.44 -8.67
N PHE A 67 -17.79 12.38 -9.18
CA PHE A 67 -17.47 12.61 -10.58
C PHE A 67 -17.58 11.34 -11.42
N THR A 68 -17.75 11.52 -12.74
CA THR A 68 -17.76 10.39 -13.68
C THR A 68 -16.35 9.85 -13.90
N ASN A 69 -16.21 8.62 -14.44
CA ASN A 69 -14.91 7.92 -14.56
C ASN A 69 -13.77 8.71 -15.22
N GLY A 70 -14.06 9.69 -16.09
CA GLY A 70 -13.03 10.55 -16.71
C GLY A 70 -12.63 11.76 -15.87
N GLU A 71 -13.56 12.28 -15.07
CA GLU A 71 -13.37 13.44 -14.20
C GLU A 71 -12.89 13.03 -12.79
N MET A 72 -13.06 11.75 -12.44
CA MET A 72 -12.69 11.21 -11.15
C MET A 72 -11.23 11.47 -10.83
N ASP A 73 -10.33 11.40 -11.81
CA ASP A 73 -8.90 11.68 -11.61
C ASP A 73 -8.60 13.12 -11.22
N ASP A 74 -9.46 14.07 -11.56
CA ASP A 74 -9.32 15.47 -11.14
C ASP A 74 -9.85 15.70 -9.71
N ASP A 75 -10.65 14.75 -9.18
CA ASP A 75 -11.10 14.75 -7.80
C ASP A 75 -10.00 14.27 -6.85
N LEU A 76 -9.13 15.20 -6.45
CA LEU A 76 -8.02 14.93 -5.53
C LEU A 76 -8.51 14.39 -4.19
N GLU A 77 -9.48 15.06 -3.55
CA GLU A 77 -9.86 14.79 -2.16
C GLU A 77 -11.16 13.98 -2.03
N GLY A 78 -12.15 14.18 -2.91
CA GLY A 78 -13.40 13.42 -2.88
C GLY A 78 -13.23 11.94 -3.24
N PHE A 79 -12.10 11.57 -3.83
CA PHE A 79 -11.72 10.17 -4.03
C PHE A 79 -11.21 9.48 -2.76
N TYR A 80 -10.87 10.24 -1.72
CA TYR A 80 -10.33 9.71 -0.46
C TYR A 80 -11.34 9.87 0.66
N TRP A 81 -11.62 8.78 1.35
CA TRP A 81 -12.35 8.84 2.60
C TRP A 81 -11.37 8.95 3.77
N THR A 82 -11.38 10.09 4.44
CA THR A 82 -10.72 10.21 5.76
C THR A 82 -11.59 9.50 6.80
N VAL A 83 -11.14 8.33 7.24
CA VAL A 83 -11.92 7.44 8.09
C VAL A 83 -12.05 8.03 9.49
N ALA A 84 -13.29 8.11 9.98
CA ALA A 84 -13.58 8.64 11.30
C ALA A 84 -12.93 7.77 12.41
N PRO A 85 -12.29 8.35 13.44
CA PRO A 85 -11.56 7.59 14.47
C PRO A 85 -12.39 6.57 15.26
N GLU A 86 -13.71 6.75 15.36
CA GLU A 86 -14.62 5.78 15.98
C GLU A 86 -14.76 4.47 15.18
N ILE A 87 -14.44 4.48 13.89
CA ILE A 87 -14.40 3.29 13.05
C ILE A 87 -13.07 2.58 13.30
N ARG A 88 -13.14 1.42 13.96
CA ARG A 88 -12.01 0.56 14.30
C ARG A 88 -11.86 -0.61 13.34
N HIS A 89 -12.89 -0.93 12.59
CA HIS A 89 -12.91 -2.05 11.66
C HIS A 89 -13.73 -1.72 10.40
N ILE A 90 -13.09 -1.74 9.24
CA ILE A 90 -13.77 -1.71 7.94
C ILE A 90 -13.75 -3.12 7.36
N ILE A 91 -14.91 -3.59 6.91
CA ILE A 91 -15.09 -4.87 6.23
C ILE A 91 -15.60 -4.60 4.82
N ILE A 92 -14.85 -5.05 3.82
CA ILE A 92 -15.27 -5.10 2.42
C ILE A 92 -15.78 -6.51 2.16
N GLU A 93 -17.07 -6.68 1.91
CA GLU A 93 -17.67 -7.98 1.68
C GLU A 93 -17.12 -8.65 0.40
N LYS A 94 -17.46 -9.92 0.20
CA LYS A 94 -17.07 -10.66 -1.02
C LYS A 94 -17.73 -10.02 -2.24
N ASP A 95 -17.04 -10.04 -3.39
CA ASP A 95 -17.54 -9.52 -4.66
C ASP A 95 -17.87 -8.01 -4.64
N VAL A 96 -17.24 -7.26 -3.73
CA VAL A 96 -17.37 -5.80 -3.59
C VAL A 96 -16.11 -5.11 -4.07
N THR A 97 -16.28 -4.10 -4.93
CA THR A 97 -15.20 -3.18 -5.34
C THR A 97 -15.49 -1.78 -4.81
N VAL A 98 -14.54 -1.22 -4.06
CA VAL A 98 -14.52 0.17 -3.63
C VAL A 98 -13.68 0.97 -4.63
N HIS A 99 -14.31 1.85 -5.40
CA HIS A 99 -13.64 2.81 -6.28
C HIS A 99 -13.38 4.08 -5.46
N GLY A 100 -12.18 4.18 -4.90
CA GLY A 100 -11.85 5.19 -3.90
C GLY A 100 -10.78 4.66 -2.95
N HIS A 101 -10.18 5.56 -2.19
CA HIS A 101 -9.06 5.24 -1.29
C HIS A 101 -9.37 5.60 0.17
N PHE A 102 -8.63 5.00 1.10
CA PHE A 102 -8.81 5.23 2.54
C PHE A 102 -7.63 6.03 3.10
N ARG A 103 -7.94 7.12 3.80
CA ARG A 103 -6.98 7.88 4.61
C ARG A 103 -7.29 7.62 6.08
N VAL A 104 -6.34 7.02 6.79
CA VAL A 104 -6.51 6.50 8.15
C VAL A 104 -5.81 7.42 9.15
N THR A 105 -6.55 7.90 10.15
CA THR A 105 -6.04 8.83 11.19
C THR A 105 -5.94 8.19 12.58
N ALA A 106 -6.43 6.96 12.74
CA ALA A 106 -6.46 6.25 14.02
C ALA A 106 -6.26 4.73 13.83
N PRO A 107 -5.89 3.97 14.88
CA PRO A 107 -5.75 2.53 14.80
C PRO A 107 -7.01 1.85 14.25
N ILE A 108 -6.82 1.00 13.25
CA ILE A 108 -7.90 0.38 12.48
C ILE A 108 -7.48 -0.96 11.89
N THR A 109 -8.47 -1.84 11.67
CA THR A 109 -8.36 -2.96 10.75
C THR A 109 -9.18 -2.67 9.49
N ILE A 110 -8.61 -2.82 8.31
CA ILE A 110 -9.35 -2.89 7.03
C ILE A 110 -9.19 -4.31 6.52
N GLU A 111 -10.29 -5.03 6.34
CA GLU A 111 -10.28 -6.40 5.85
C GLU A 111 -11.24 -6.60 4.68
N GLY A 112 -10.77 -7.31 3.65
CA GLY A 112 -11.67 -7.93 2.70
C GLY A 112 -12.16 -9.27 3.24
N ARG A 113 -13.36 -9.69 2.84
CA ARG A 113 -13.85 -11.06 3.10
C ARG A 113 -13.25 -12.09 2.17
N ASN A 114 -12.72 -11.65 1.03
CA ASN A 114 -12.04 -12.53 0.10
C ASN A 114 -10.93 -11.76 -0.64
N ARG A 115 -9.69 -12.26 -0.52
CA ARG A 115 -8.50 -11.69 -1.16
C ARG A 115 -8.71 -11.29 -2.62
N LYS A 116 -9.40 -12.09 -3.42
CA LYS A 116 -9.50 -11.90 -4.87
C LYS A 116 -10.67 -11.01 -5.29
N THR A 117 -11.73 -10.96 -4.50
CA THR A 117 -13.00 -10.32 -4.91
C THR A 117 -13.37 -9.11 -4.07
N SER A 118 -12.79 -8.95 -2.87
CA SER A 118 -12.88 -7.73 -2.08
C SER A 118 -11.77 -6.80 -2.58
N ARG A 119 -12.15 -5.76 -3.33
CA ARG A 119 -11.22 -4.93 -4.11
C ARG A 119 -11.28 -3.47 -3.68
N ILE A 120 -10.12 -2.83 -3.62
CA ILE A 120 -9.97 -1.38 -3.66
C ILE A 120 -9.38 -1.05 -5.01
N PHE A 121 -10.10 -0.25 -5.79
CA PHE A 121 -9.72 0.14 -7.14
C PHE A 121 -9.45 1.65 -7.19
N GLY A 122 -8.29 2.03 -7.73
CA GLY A 122 -7.90 3.43 -7.89
C GLY A 122 -8.36 4.01 -9.22
N THR A 123 -7.49 3.99 -10.22
CA THR A 123 -7.74 4.61 -11.53
C THR A 123 -7.01 3.89 -12.65
N ASN A 124 -7.58 3.90 -13.86
CA ASN A 124 -6.86 3.45 -15.05
C ASN A 124 -5.88 4.49 -15.60
N THR A 125 -5.90 5.72 -15.08
CA THR A 125 -5.06 6.81 -15.60
C THR A 125 -3.59 6.61 -15.33
N LYS A 126 -2.79 6.83 -16.37
CA LYS A 126 -1.35 6.82 -16.35
C LYS A 126 -0.81 7.96 -15.50
N ALA A 127 0.22 7.66 -14.71
CA ALA A 127 1.02 8.65 -14.01
C ALA A 127 0.15 9.75 -13.38
N TRP A 128 -0.97 9.38 -12.72
CA TRP A 128 -2.04 10.29 -12.29
C TRP A 128 -1.54 11.61 -11.70
N ALA A 129 -0.49 11.53 -10.88
CA ALA A 129 0.15 12.66 -10.22
C ALA A 129 0.81 13.68 -11.19
N ARG A 130 1.25 13.25 -12.37
CA ARG A 130 1.90 14.06 -13.42
C ARG A 130 0.98 14.44 -14.58
N GLY A 131 -0.33 14.47 -14.32
CA GLY A 131 -1.28 14.84 -15.35
C GLY A 131 -1.44 13.85 -16.52
N PRO A 132 -2.33 14.15 -17.48
CA PRO A 132 -2.49 13.38 -18.71
C PRO A 132 -1.22 13.27 -19.58
N ASN A 133 -0.31 14.26 -19.52
CA ASN A 133 0.91 14.23 -20.33
C ASN A 133 1.98 13.27 -19.74
N GLY A 134 1.89 12.93 -18.44
CA GLY A 134 2.78 12.01 -17.74
C GLY A 134 4.21 12.53 -17.50
N VAL A 135 4.41 13.84 -17.66
CA VAL A 135 5.66 14.60 -17.53
C VAL A 135 5.46 15.57 -16.37
N GLU A 136 6.46 15.66 -15.50
CA GLU A 136 6.41 16.64 -14.41
C GLU A 136 6.60 18.05 -15.00
N ASP A 137 5.65 18.93 -14.71
CA ASP A 137 5.60 20.28 -15.25
C ASP A 137 6.57 21.22 -14.51
N GLN A 138 7.17 22.13 -15.27
CA GLN A 138 8.11 23.10 -14.70
C GLN A 138 7.40 23.99 -13.66
N GLY A 139 7.90 23.97 -12.43
CA GLY A 139 7.33 24.71 -11.31
C GLY A 139 6.67 23.81 -10.26
N THR A 140 6.42 22.54 -10.60
CA THR A 140 6.07 21.54 -9.60
C THR A 140 7.25 21.35 -8.65
N SER A 141 7.00 21.56 -7.35
CA SER A 141 8.03 21.47 -6.31
C SER A 141 7.51 20.94 -4.97
N CYS A 142 8.39 20.30 -4.21
CA CYS A 142 8.09 19.84 -2.87
C CYS A 142 7.91 20.98 -1.88
N LYS A 143 7.08 20.73 -0.86
CA LYS A 143 7.07 21.55 0.34
C LYS A 143 8.46 21.54 1.00
N THR A 144 8.99 22.73 1.24
CA THR A 144 10.19 22.96 2.04
C THR A 144 9.81 23.72 3.31
N PRO A 145 10.74 23.95 4.27
CA PRO A 145 10.47 24.80 5.42
C PRO A 145 10.06 26.23 5.05
N THR A 146 10.48 26.72 3.88
CA THR A 146 10.28 28.11 3.45
C THR A 146 9.24 28.27 2.33
N GLN A 147 8.82 27.17 1.69
CA GLN A 147 7.88 27.20 0.57
C GLN A 147 6.86 26.06 0.67
N PRO A 148 5.56 26.32 0.42
CA PRO A 148 4.57 25.25 0.30
C PRO A 148 4.89 24.36 -0.91
N ALA A 149 4.31 23.16 -0.95
CA ALA A 149 4.32 22.37 -2.17
C ALA A 149 3.60 23.15 -3.28
N ALA A 150 4.07 23.00 -4.50
CA ALA A 150 3.44 23.57 -5.69
C ALA A 150 3.28 22.48 -6.73
N VAL A 151 2.13 22.49 -7.40
CA VAL A 151 1.86 21.72 -8.61
C VAL A 151 1.64 22.73 -9.74
N ALA A 152 2.21 22.45 -10.91
CA ALA A 152 2.14 23.30 -12.09
C ALA A 152 1.45 22.57 -13.25
N GLY A 153 0.89 23.35 -14.18
CA GLY A 153 0.26 22.85 -15.39
C GLY A 153 -0.82 21.79 -15.14
N ASP A 154 -0.61 20.56 -15.64
CA ASP A 154 -1.53 19.43 -15.47
C ASP A 154 -1.14 18.45 -14.33
N ASP A 155 -0.06 18.74 -13.60
CA ASP A 155 0.33 17.97 -12.43
C ASP A 155 -0.74 18.04 -11.33
N ARG A 156 -0.99 16.89 -10.71
CA ARG A 156 -1.95 16.70 -9.61
C ARG A 156 -1.28 16.57 -8.25
N ALA A 157 -0.05 16.05 -8.21
CA ALA A 157 0.72 15.90 -6.98
C ALA A 157 2.22 15.79 -7.30
N HIS A 158 3.06 16.42 -6.50
CA HIS A 158 4.50 16.20 -6.58
C HIS A 158 4.89 14.82 -6.01
N ASP A 159 5.99 14.24 -6.48
CA ASP A 159 6.64 13.03 -5.93
C ASP A 159 6.68 12.94 -4.39
N CYS A 160 6.91 14.02 -3.64
CA CYS A 160 6.95 13.97 -2.17
C CYS A 160 5.58 13.90 -1.51
N GLU A 161 4.51 14.25 -2.21
CA GLU A 161 3.13 14.20 -1.71
C GLU A 161 2.45 12.88 -2.08
N LYS A 162 2.96 12.14 -3.07
CA LYS A 162 2.37 10.89 -3.56
C LYS A 162 2.10 9.86 -2.44
N TRP A 163 2.90 9.88 -1.38
CA TRP A 163 2.74 9.05 -0.20
C TRP A 163 1.41 9.26 0.54
N LEU A 164 0.81 10.44 0.44
CA LEU A 164 -0.50 10.76 1.02
C LEU A 164 -1.65 10.14 0.23
N PHE A 165 -1.39 9.79 -1.03
CA PHE A 165 -2.37 9.42 -2.03
C PHE A 165 -2.41 7.90 -2.31
N GLY A 166 -1.90 7.08 -1.39
CA GLY A 166 -1.97 5.63 -1.52
C GLY A 166 -3.40 5.07 -1.46
N ALA A 167 -3.62 3.83 -1.92
CA ALA A 167 -4.93 3.18 -1.81
C ALA A 167 -5.38 3.05 -0.34
N ILE A 168 -4.42 2.80 0.54
CA ILE A 168 -4.55 2.95 1.98
C ILE A 168 -3.37 3.79 2.47
N SER A 169 -3.62 4.99 2.98
CA SER A 169 -2.59 5.85 3.56
C SER A 169 -2.86 6.13 5.03
N VAL A 170 -1.85 5.92 5.88
CA VAL A 170 -1.90 6.32 7.29
C VAL A 170 -1.39 7.75 7.40
N ALA A 171 -2.23 8.62 7.94
CA ALA A 171 -1.94 10.02 8.12
C ALA A 171 -0.69 10.23 9.00
N LEU A 172 0.07 11.27 8.71
CA LEU A 172 1.34 11.53 9.41
C LEU A 172 1.13 11.70 10.92
N ASP A 173 0.04 12.33 11.33
CA ASP A 173 -0.35 12.63 12.71
C ASP A 173 -1.06 11.47 13.43
N ALA A 174 -1.34 10.35 12.74
CA ALA A 174 -1.92 9.18 13.36
C ALA A 174 -0.98 8.60 14.45
N PRO A 175 -1.50 8.02 15.56
CA PRO A 175 -0.68 7.49 16.64
C PRO A 175 0.37 6.46 16.17
N THR A 176 1.64 6.61 16.57
CA THR A 176 2.74 5.70 16.16
C THR A 176 2.63 4.31 16.78
N GLU A 177 2.16 4.24 18.03
CA GLU A 177 1.94 2.99 18.78
C GLU A 177 0.59 2.32 18.43
N GLY A 178 -0.07 2.81 17.39
CA GLY A 178 -1.34 2.27 16.91
C GLY A 178 -1.19 0.94 16.19
N HIS A 179 -2.23 0.10 16.25
CA HIS A 179 -2.33 -1.09 15.42
C HIS A 179 -3.06 -0.78 14.12
N TYR A 180 -2.34 -0.81 13.00
CA TYR A 180 -2.86 -0.61 11.65
C TYR A 180 -2.77 -1.92 10.87
N ARG A 181 -3.92 -2.56 10.64
CA ARG A 181 -3.99 -3.91 10.06
C ARG A 181 -4.72 -3.89 8.74
N PHE A 182 -4.08 -4.37 7.68
CA PHE A 182 -4.67 -4.44 6.35
C PHE A 182 -4.58 -5.87 5.83
N LYS A 183 -5.72 -6.49 5.50
CA LYS A 183 -5.70 -7.92 5.14
C LYS A 183 -6.79 -8.41 4.18
N ASN A 184 -6.48 -9.54 3.52
CA ASN A 184 -7.43 -10.37 2.77
C ASN A 184 -8.19 -9.62 1.67
N MET A 185 -7.50 -8.79 0.88
CA MET A 185 -8.09 -8.01 -0.20
C MET A 185 -7.12 -7.83 -1.39
N THR A 186 -7.63 -7.30 -2.49
CA THR A 186 -6.83 -6.86 -3.64
C THR A 186 -6.85 -5.33 -3.74
N LEU A 187 -5.67 -4.73 -3.87
CA LEU A 187 -5.49 -3.32 -4.23
C LEU A 187 -5.11 -3.26 -5.70
N GLU A 188 -5.94 -2.63 -6.51
CA GLU A 188 -5.77 -2.60 -7.95
C GLU A 188 -5.71 -1.18 -8.49
N ASN A 189 -4.69 -0.94 -9.31
CA ASN A 189 -4.45 0.34 -9.96
C ASN A 189 -4.52 1.53 -8.99
N PRO A 190 -3.78 1.51 -7.86
CA PRO A 190 -3.70 2.69 -7.00
C PRO A 190 -3.23 3.91 -7.81
N ARG A 191 -3.77 5.09 -7.51
CA ARG A 191 -3.37 6.37 -8.15
C ARG A 191 -1.86 6.61 -8.07
N THR A 192 -1.30 6.34 -6.90
CA THR A 192 0.14 6.39 -6.65
C THR A 192 0.55 5.10 -5.95
N TYR A 193 0.62 5.09 -4.62
CA TYR A 193 1.15 3.98 -3.83
C TYR A 193 0.03 3.00 -3.46
N ALA A 194 0.34 1.75 -3.17
CA ALA A 194 -0.66 0.81 -2.67
C ALA A 194 -0.95 1.04 -1.18
N ILE A 195 0.08 0.94 -0.33
CA ILE A 195 -0.06 1.11 1.14
C ILE A 195 1.09 1.95 1.68
N THR A 196 0.76 3.02 2.39
CA THR A 196 1.76 3.96 2.92
C THR A 196 1.54 4.32 4.38
N ALA A 197 2.64 4.34 5.13
CA ALA A 197 2.76 5.02 6.42
C ALA A 197 4.18 5.56 6.58
N PHE A 198 4.31 6.75 7.16
CA PHE A 198 5.63 7.37 7.37
C PHE A 198 6.33 6.85 8.64
N ARG A 199 5.56 6.65 9.72
CA ARG A 199 6.09 6.38 11.06
C ARG A 199 5.47 5.17 11.72
N GLN A 200 4.22 4.86 11.36
CA GLN A 200 3.39 3.84 11.99
C GLN A 200 3.78 2.45 11.50
N ALA A 201 3.91 1.50 12.43
CA ALA A 201 4.06 0.10 12.10
C ALA A 201 2.78 -0.43 11.43
N LEU A 202 2.93 -1.19 10.35
CA LEU A 202 1.82 -1.80 9.64
C LEU A 202 1.84 -3.32 9.78
N GLU A 203 0.67 -3.94 9.94
CA GLU A 203 0.49 -5.38 9.78
C GLU A 203 -0.27 -5.63 8.46
N ILE A 204 0.46 -6.05 7.43
CA ILE A 204 -0.06 -6.28 6.08
C ILE A 204 -0.07 -7.77 5.80
N ASN A 205 -1.24 -8.37 5.65
CA ASN A 205 -1.37 -9.83 5.51
C ASN A 205 -2.30 -10.26 4.37
N ASN A 206 -1.88 -11.21 3.54
CA ASN A 206 -2.73 -11.86 2.54
C ASN A 206 -3.38 -10.87 1.56
N ILE A 207 -2.58 -9.94 1.02
CA ILE A 207 -3.00 -8.92 0.05
C ILE A 207 -2.41 -9.18 -1.34
N ASP A 208 -3.17 -8.88 -2.39
CA ASP A 208 -2.65 -8.70 -3.74
C ASP A 208 -2.55 -7.21 -4.07
N ILE A 209 -1.44 -6.77 -4.65
CA ILE A 209 -1.25 -5.43 -5.21
C ILE A 209 -1.02 -5.60 -6.70
N LEU A 210 -1.91 -5.04 -7.51
CA LEU A 210 -1.94 -5.24 -8.95
C LEU A 210 -1.93 -3.90 -9.69
N ASN A 211 -1.10 -3.81 -10.71
CA ASN A 211 -1.20 -2.81 -11.76
C ASN A 211 -1.61 -3.51 -13.06
N THR A 212 -2.91 -3.49 -13.34
CA THR A 212 -3.55 -4.13 -14.49
C THR A 212 -3.73 -3.17 -15.66
N ARG A 213 -3.27 -1.92 -15.55
CA ARG A 213 -3.41 -0.92 -16.62
C ARG A 213 -2.84 -1.44 -17.94
N PRO A 214 -3.50 -1.17 -19.08
CA PRO A 214 -2.99 -1.55 -20.40
C PRO A 214 -1.81 -0.65 -20.80
N ALA A 215 -1.16 -0.98 -21.93
CA ALA A 215 -0.19 -0.06 -22.53
C ALA A 215 -0.89 1.24 -22.99
N PRO A 216 -0.26 2.41 -22.84
CA PRO A 216 1.08 2.67 -22.29
C PRO A 216 1.08 2.96 -20.76
N ASP A 217 -0.02 2.68 -20.06
CA ASP A 217 -0.33 3.23 -18.74
C ASP A 217 0.15 2.37 -17.57
N TYR A 218 0.56 1.12 -17.85
CA TYR A 218 1.14 0.24 -16.86
C TYR A 218 2.37 0.87 -16.18
N SER A 219 3.17 1.72 -16.85
CA SER A 219 4.37 2.35 -16.29
C SER A 219 4.09 3.54 -15.34
N SER A 220 2.96 3.54 -14.64
CA SER A 220 2.63 4.51 -13.59
C SER A 220 3.54 4.35 -12.36
N ASN A 221 3.74 5.44 -11.59
CA ASN A 221 4.35 5.43 -10.24
C ASN A 221 3.46 4.68 -9.25
N SER A 222 3.39 3.36 -9.44
CA SER A 222 2.51 2.43 -8.76
C SER A 222 3.25 1.70 -7.66
N ASP A 223 3.97 2.44 -6.82
CA ASP A 223 4.77 1.88 -5.73
C ASP A 223 3.91 0.96 -4.84
N GLY A 224 4.51 -0.10 -4.31
CA GLY A 224 3.81 -1.04 -3.45
C GLY A 224 3.66 -0.53 -2.03
N ILE A 225 4.52 -1.00 -1.13
CA ILE A 225 4.38 -0.82 0.32
C ILE A 225 5.52 0.01 0.89
N GLY A 226 5.18 0.99 1.74
CA GLY A 226 6.11 1.63 2.67
C GLY A 226 5.47 1.80 4.04
N GLY A 227 6.24 1.53 5.10
CA GLY A 227 5.75 1.57 6.48
C GLY A 227 6.80 1.99 7.50
N GLY A 228 6.33 2.25 8.71
CA GLY A 228 7.16 2.60 9.86
C GLY A 228 7.97 1.42 10.42
N LYS A 229 8.74 1.72 11.47
CA LYS A 229 9.52 0.71 12.21
C LYS A 229 8.59 -0.35 12.80
N GLY A 230 8.93 -1.62 12.64
CA GLY A 230 8.14 -2.76 13.13
C GLY A 230 7.08 -3.24 12.15
N THR A 231 7.08 -2.73 10.90
CA THR A 231 6.15 -3.20 9.87
C THR A 231 6.36 -4.69 9.57
N LEU A 232 5.25 -5.43 9.51
CA LEU A 232 5.16 -6.84 9.13
C LEU A 232 4.41 -6.97 7.80
N ILE A 233 5.05 -7.57 6.80
CA ILE A 233 4.47 -7.89 5.50
C ILE A 233 4.47 -9.40 5.32
N GLU A 234 3.29 -10.00 5.19
CA GLU A 234 3.12 -11.46 5.11
C GLU A 234 2.10 -11.90 4.05
N ASP A 235 2.43 -12.96 3.30
CA ASP A 235 1.54 -13.61 2.31
C ASP A 235 1.06 -12.68 1.18
N VAL A 236 1.93 -11.76 0.76
CA VAL A 236 1.62 -10.71 -0.22
C VAL A 236 2.05 -11.11 -1.64
N PHE A 237 1.25 -10.74 -2.64
CA PHE A 237 1.65 -10.73 -4.04
C PHE A 237 1.69 -9.30 -4.57
N ILE A 238 2.75 -8.93 -5.27
CA ILE A 238 2.96 -7.57 -5.81
C ILE A 238 3.28 -7.65 -7.29
N ASP A 239 2.49 -6.98 -8.12
CA ASP A 239 2.73 -6.72 -9.53
C ASP A 239 2.59 -5.22 -9.78
N THR A 240 3.68 -4.50 -9.52
CA THR A 240 3.76 -3.04 -9.58
C THR A 240 4.78 -2.59 -10.60
N TRP A 241 4.68 -1.33 -11.01
CA TRP A 241 5.57 -0.70 -12.01
C TRP A 241 6.47 0.37 -11.42
N ASP A 242 6.66 0.32 -10.11
CA ASP A 242 7.65 1.10 -9.38
C ASP A 242 8.09 0.27 -8.16
N ASP A 243 8.83 0.88 -7.24
CA ASP A 243 9.37 0.23 -6.07
C ASP A 243 8.31 -0.59 -5.29
N SER A 244 8.51 -1.92 -5.21
CA SER A 244 7.51 -2.82 -4.62
C SER A 244 7.48 -2.73 -3.09
N ILE A 245 8.63 -2.75 -2.42
CA ILE A 245 8.74 -2.59 -0.98
C ILE A 245 9.87 -1.61 -0.66
N LYS A 246 9.54 -0.56 0.11
CA LYS A 246 10.49 0.47 0.54
C LYS A 246 10.98 0.19 1.95
N ILE A 247 12.17 -0.38 2.06
CA ILE A 247 12.85 -0.72 3.31
C ILE A 247 13.53 0.52 3.89
N TYR A 248 12.73 1.47 4.37
CA TYR A 248 13.22 2.70 5.01
C TYR A 248 13.24 2.64 6.53
N ARG A 249 12.73 1.57 7.13
CA ARG A 249 12.63 1.34 8.58
C ARG A 249 12.79 -0.16 8.87
N ASP A 250 13.01 -0.51 10.13
CA ASP A 250 13.10 -1.93 10.50
C ASP A 250 11.78 -2.65 10.18
N MET A 251 11.86 -3.81 9.52
CA MET A 251 10.66 -4.53 9.07
C MET A 251 10.91 -6.03 8.88
N VAL A 252 9.82 -6.80 8.95
CA VAL A 252 9.82 -8.25 8.68
C VAL A 252 8.96 -8.50 7.46
N ILE A 253 9.53 -9.18 6.47
CA ILE A 253 8.93 -9.45 5.17
C ILE A 253 8.99 -10.96 4.94
N ARG A 254 7.84 -11.62 4.82
CA ARG A 254 7.82 -13.07 4.60
C ARG A 254 6.70 -13.56 3.69
N ASN A 255 6.97 -14.66 2.98
CA ASN A 255 6.03 -15.26 2.03
C ASN A 255 5.54 -14.26 0.97
N VAL A 256 6.46 -13.52 0.37
CA VAL A 256 6.15 -12.48 -0.62
C VAL A 256 6.54 -12.94 -2.01
N ARG A 257 5.63 -12.77 -2.97
CA ARG A 257 5.87 -12.96 -4.40
C ARG A 257 5.82 -11.62 -5.11
N ILE A 258 6.81 -11.31 -5.94
CA ILE A 258 6.88 -10.04 -6.69
C ILE A 258 7.09 -10.33 -8.17
N VAL A 259 6.32 -9.66 -9.02
CA VAL A 259 6.60 -9.50 -10.45
C VAL A 259 7.40 -8.22 -10.61
N HIS A 260 8.70 -8.34 -10.92
CA HIS A 260 9.57 -7.21 -11.11
C HIS A 260 9.43 -6.68 -12.55
N ASN A 261 8.69 -5.58 -12.70
CA ASN A 261 8.58 -4.83 -13.95
C ASN A 261 9.75 -3.83 -14.11
N GLN A 262 9.87 -3.19 -15.27
CA GLN A 262 11.11 -2.49 -15.65
C GLN A 262 11.43 -1.19 -14.90
N ASN A 263 10.44 -0.64 -14.21
CA ASN A 263 10.60 0.58 -13.42
C ASN A 263 10.45 0.26 -11.93
N GLY A 264 11.36 0.80 -11.12
CA GLY A 264 11.44 0.57 -9.69
C GLY A 264 12.26 -0.67 -9.33
N SER A 265 12.36 -0.95 -8.04
CA SER A 265 13.02 -2.14 -7.50
C SER A 265 12.09 -2.95 -6.59
N PRO A 266 12.21 -4.29 -6.54
CA PRO A 266 11.52 -5.11 -5.55
C PRO A 266 11.78 -4.63 -4.12
N PHE A 267 13.03 -4.26 -3.83
CA PHE A 267 13.44 -3.73 -2.53
C PHE A 267 14.25 -2.44 -2.70
N GLN A 268 13.61 -1.31 -2.42
CA GLN A 268 14.23 0.01 -2.41
C GLN A 268 14.60 0.41 -0.99
N PHE A 269 15.81 0.89 -0.77
CA PHE A 269 16.23 1.45 0.52
C PHE A 269 16.90 2.83 0.41
N GLY A 270 16.90 3.48 -0.77
CA GLY A 270 17.48 4.81 -0.99
C GLY A 270 16.48 5.92 -1.39
N TRP A 271 16.93 6.76 -2.33
CA TRP A 271 16.40 8.07 -2.80
C TRP A 271 16.87 9.29 -2.02
N SER A 272 17.19 9.11 -0.75
CA SER A 272 17.78 10.13 0.12
C SER A 272 18.62 9.41 1.18
N ASP A 273 19.35 10.18 1.99
CA ASP A 273 20.00 9.64 3.17
C ASP A 273 18.97 8.93 4.05
N LYS A 274 19.33 7.74 4.54
CA LYS A 274 18.53 6.96 5.48
C LYS A 274 19.37 6.55 6.66
N GLU A 275 18.74 6.55 7.83
CA GLU A 275 19.27 5.89 9.01
C GLU A 275 19.53 4.39 8.73
N PRO A 276 20.49 3.77 9.43
CA PRO A 276 20.65 2.31 9.40
C PRO A 276 19.37 1.61 9.82
N VAL A 277 19.00 0.55 9.10
CA VAL A 277 17.79 -0.25 9.35
C VAL A 277 18.10 -1.74 9.31
N THR A 278 17.29 -2.54 9.98
CA THR A 278 17.37 -4.01 9.92
C THR A 278 16.10 -4.58 9.29
N ALA A 279 16.25 -5.41 8.25
CA ALA A 279 15.13 -6.09 7.63
C ALA A 279 15.34 -7.60 7.56
N THR A 280 14.29 -8.36 7.92
CA THR A 280 14.27 -9.81 7.77
C THR A 280 13.43 -10.17 6.56
N LEU A 281 14.01 -10.91 5.62
CA LEU A 281 13.41 -11.34 4.37
C LEU A 281 13.39 -12.88 4.32
N ASN A 282 12.20 -13.47 4.41
CA ASN A 282 12.05 -14.93 4.44
C ASN A 282 11.04 -15.42 3.40
N ASN A 283 11.41 -16.42 2.60
CA ASN A 283 10.55 -16.99 1.56
C ASN A 283 10.03 -15.92 0.59
N ILE A 284 10.97 -15.29 -0.10
CA ILE A 284 10.75 -14.28 -1.12
C ILE A 284 10.93 -14.93 -2.49
N ASP A 285 10.00 -14.68 -3.40
CA ASP A 285 10.05 -15.17 -4.77
C ASP A 285 9.86 -14.03 -5.76
N ILE A 286 10.87 -13.77 -6.58
CA ILE A 286 10.89 -12.68 -7.55
C ILE A 286 10.85 -13.26 -8.97
N THR A 287 9.89 -12.84 -9.76
CA THR A 287 9.76 -13.23 -11.16
C THR A 287 9.90 -12.01 -12.05
N GLN A 288 10.61 -12.16 -13.16
CA GLN A 288 10.71 -11.11 -14.17
C GLN A 288 9.32 -10.82 -14.78
N GLY A 289 8.95 -9.55 -14.81
CA GLY A 289 7.80 -9.06 -15.59
C GLY A 289 8.02 -9.24 -17.09
N ASN A 290 7.00 -9.70 -17.80
CA ASN A 290 7.08 -10.01 -19.23
C ASN A 290 6.63 -8.84 -20.13
N ARG A 291 6.23 -7.71 -19.55
CA ARG A 291 5.55 -6.62 -20.25
C ARG A 291 6.52 -5.48 -20.63
N TYR A 292 7.50 -5.71 -21.50
CA TYR A 292 8.13 -4.61 -22.27
C TYR A 292 9.03 -5.08 -23.42
N VAL A 293 9.24 -4.17 -24.37
CA VAL A 293 10.13 -4.27 -25.53
C VAL A 293 11.47 -3.60 -25.17
N GLY A 294 12.54 -4.38 -25.10
CA GLY A 294 13.86 -3.90 -24.66
C GLY A 294 14.09 -4.23 -23.19
N ARG A 295 14.94 -5.21 -22.91
CA ARG A 295 15.10 -5.89 -21.62
C ARG A 295 15.91 -5.06 -20.61
N VAL A 296 15.61 -3.76 -20.50
CA VAL A 296 16.38 -2.80 -19.70
C VAL A 296 15.55 -2.28 -18.55
N TYR A 297 15.97 -2.61 -17.33
CA TYR A 297 15.37 -2.15 -16.08
C TYR A 297 16.04 -0.85 -15.63
N ASN A 298 15.33 0.03 -14.91
CA ASN A 298 15.96 1.22 -14.33
C ASN A 298 16.71 0.90 -13.03
N LEU A 299 16.27 -0.12 -12.27
CA LEU A 299 16.85 -0.54 -11.00
C LEU A 299 16.88 -2.07 -10.89
N PRO A 300 17.82 -2.61 -10.10
CA PRO A 300 17.93 -4.05 -9.85
C PRO A 300 17.01 -4.53 -8.71
N LEU A 301 17.19 -5.78 -8.27
CA LEU A 301 16.42 -6.40 -7.18
C LEU A 301 16.51 -5.60 -5.87
N PHE A 302 17.72 -5.18 -5.48
CA PHE A 302 18.01 -4.36 -4.30
C PHE A 302 18.63 -3.03 -4.72
N ALA A 303 18.01 -1.90 -4.38
CA ALA A 303 18.49 -0.60 -4.85
C ALA A 303 18.67 0.45 -3.74
N ASN A 304 19.81 1.13 -3.78
CA ASN A 304 20.00 2.49 -3.30
C ASN A 304 20.22 3.39 -4.52
N SER A 305 19.17 4.12 -4.89
CA SER A 305 19.14 4.97 -6.09
C SER A 305 19.63 6.40 -5.84
N GLY A 306 19.87 6.77 -4.58
CA GLY A 306 20.36 8.07 -4.12
C GLY A 306 20.50 8.11 -2.59
N GLY A 307 21.39 8.98 -2.09
CA GLY A 307 21.72 9.18 -0.68
C GLY A 307 22.57 8.07 -0.06
N THR A 308 23.04 8.30 1.16
CA THR A 308 23.82 7.34 1.96
C THR A 308 22.91 6.42 2.76
N VAL A 309 23.19 5.11 2.72
CA VAL A 309 22.39 4.09 3.42
C VAL A 309 23.29 3.04 4.09
N SER A 310 22.83 2.45 5.20
CA SER A 310 23.47 1.26 5.76
C SER A 310 22.50 0.21 6.31
N PRO A 311 21.69 -0.45 5.44
CA PRO A 311 20.77 -1.48 5.88
C PRO A 311 21.51 -2.79 6.21
N SER A 312 20.97 -3.52 7.19
CA SER A 312 21.31 -4.91 7.51
C SER A 312 20.17 -5.82 7.11
N LEU A 313 20.44 -6.75 6.19
CA LEU A 313 19.45 -7.66 5.62
C LEU A 313 19.71 -9.08 6.11
N ASP A 314 18.71 -9.70 6.72
CA ASP A 314 18.72 -11.11 7.08
C ASP A 314 17.83 -11.90 6.10
N ILE A 315 18.43 -12.75 5.26
CA ILE A 315 17.80 -13.38 4.11
C ILE A 315 17.95 -14.91 4.17
N THR A 316 16.86 -15.63 4.42
CA THR A 316 16.87 -17.11 4.55
C THR A 316 16.46 -17.86 3.29
N LYS A 317 15.43 -17.40 2.57
CA LYS A 317 14.88 -18.11 1.39
C LYS A 317 14.52 -17.13 0.29
N LEU A 318 15.50 -16.76 -0.52
CA LEU A 318 15.32 -15.86 -1.66
C LEU A 318 15.44 -16.63 -2.98
N ARG A 319 14.37 -16.60 -3.78
CA ARG A 319 14.34 -17.07 -5.16
C ARG A 319 14.15 -15.88 -6.09
N PHE A 320 14.86 -15.88 -7.19
CA PHE A 320 14.68 -14.92 -8.27
C PHE A 320 14.91 -15.61 -9.60
N ASN A 321 14.16 -15.19 -10.62
CA ASN A 321 14.30 -15.69 -11.98
C ASN A 321 14.29 -14.52 -12.97
N TYR A 322 15.44 -14.26 -13.58
CA TYR A 322 15.64 -13.27 -14.64
C TYR A 322 16.27 -13.95 -15.86
N ASP A 323 15.86 -13.51 -17.04
CA ASP A 323 16.52 -13.83 -18.29
C ASP A 323 17.93 -13.21 -18.33
N ASP A 324 18.90 -13.95 -18.86
CA ASP A 324 20.31 -13.59 -18.92
C ASP A 324 20.60 -12.37 -19.82
N ARG A 325 19.65 -11.98 -20.67
CA ARG A 325 19.73 -10.80 -21.55
C ARG A 325 19.17 -9.54 -20.91
N VAL A 326 18.69 -9.61 -19.67
CA VAL A 326 18.21 -8.44 -18.94
C VAL A 326 19.40 -7.61 -18.44
N SER A 327 19.31 -6.29 -18.58
CA SER A 327 20.30 -5.35 -18.06
C SER A 327 19.63 -4.25 -17.24
N VAL A 328 20.44 -3.50 -16.49
CA VAL A 328 19.99 -2.36 -15.69
C VAL A 328 20.67 -1.09 -16.19
N ARG A 329 19.90 -0.04 -16.50
CA ARG A 329 20.38 1.23 -17.06
C ARG A 329 21.47 1.89 -16.19
N LYS A 330 21.38 1.74 -14.87
CA LYS A 330 22.34 2.34 -13.92
C LYS A 330 23.67 1.59 -13.80
N CYS A 331 23.81 0.45 -14.48
CA CYS A 331 25.00 -0.40 -14.39
C CYS A 331 25.62 -0.60 -15.79
N PRO A 332 26.92 -0.92 -15.86
CA PRO A 332 27.57 -1.19 -17.15
C PRO A 332 26.84 -2.28 -17.95
N SER A 333 26.75 -2.11 -19.27
CA SER A 333 25.92 -2.93 -20.17
C SER A 333 26.36 -4.39 -20.32
N THR A 334 27.51 -4.76 -19.77
CA THR A 334 28.12 -6.09 -19.91
C THR A 334 27.70 -7.07 -18.81
N THR A 335 26.96 -6.63 -17.79
CA THR A 335 26.57 -7.47 -16.66
C THR A 335 25.13 -7.94 -16.81
N PRO A 336 24.88 -9.27 -16.95
CA PRO A 336 23.53 -9.84 -16.82
C PRO A 336 22.88 -9.38 -15.50
N MET A 337 21.60 -9.00 -15.55
CA MET A 337 20.79 -8.37 -14.48
C MET A 337 21.53 -8.24 -13.13
N PRO A 338 22.17 -7.09 -12.84
CA PRO A 338 22.72 -6.88 -11.51
C PRO A 338 21.61 -7.05 -10.46
N LEU A 339 21.93 -7.65 -9.32
CA LEU A 339 20.96 -7.86 -8.24
C LEU A 339 21.02 -6.76 -7.19
N VAL A 340 22.12 -6.00 -7.13
CA VAL A 340 22.31 -4.90 -6.18
C VAL A 340 22.90 -3.68 -6.87
N TYR A 341 22.34 -2.50 -6.62
CA TYR A 341 22.90 -1.22 -7.04
C TYR A 341 23.01 -0.27 -5.85
N LEU A 342 24.21 0.26 -5.60
CA LEU A 342 24.49 1.25 -4.55
C LEU A 342 25.08 2.52 -5.16
N SER A 343 24.32 3.61 -5.17
CA SER A 343 24.73 4.85 -5.83
C SER A 343 25.87 5.59 -5.12
N ASP A 344 25.86 5.59 -3.79
CA ASP A 344 26.77 6.38 -2.96
C ASP A 344 27.95 5.53 -2.44
N PRO A 345 29.22 6.00 -2.56
CA PRO A 345 30.40 5.27 -2.07
C PRO A 345 30.44 5.03 -0.55
N ALA A 346 29.75 5.86 0.24
CA ALA A 346 29.64 5.68 1.69
C ALA A 346 28.56 4.66 2.07
N SER A 347 27.74 4.20 1.12
CA SER A 347 26.70 3.22 1.40
C SER A 347 27.28 1.83 1.67
N VAL A 348 26.83 1.18 2.74
CA VAL A 348 27.26 -0.16 3.13
C VAL A 348 26.06 -1.04 3.46
N VAL A 349 25.75 -2.01 2.60
CA VAL A 349 24.69 -2.99 2.86
C VAL A 349 25.30 -4.25 3.48
N LYS A 350 24.83 -4.59 4.67
CA LYS A 350 25.23 -5.81 5.38
C LYS A 350 24.23 -6.92 5.09
N VAL A 351 24.69 -8.12 4.75
CA VAL A 351 23.81 -9.25 4.38
C VAL A 351 24.19 -10.51 5.16
N ALA A 352 23.25 -11.02 5.94
CA ALA A 352 23.26 -12.39 6.49
C ALA A 352 22.43 -13.27 5.55
N THR A 353 23.04 -14.25 4.90
CA THR A 353 22.31 -15.16 3.99
C THR A 353 23.10 -16.44 3.72
N SER A 354 22.47 -17.41 3.04
CA SER A 354 23.12 -18.63 2.58
C SER A 354 24.25 -18.33 1.58
N GLU A 355 25.24 -19.21 1.50
CA GLU A 355 26.38 -19.00 0.60
C GLU A 355 25.95 -18.88 -0.87
N ARG A 356 24.95 -19.66 -1.30
CA ARG A 356 24.41 -19.59 -2.66
C ARG A 356 23.86 -18.20 -2.98
N VAL A 357 23.04 -17.63 -2.10
CA VAL A 357 22.43 -16.31 -2.31
C VAL A 357 23.50 -15.22 -2.26
N TRP A 358 24.41 -15.28 -1.28
CA TRP A 358 25.52 -14.33 -1.17
C TRP A 358 26.36 -14.30 -2.44
N ASN A 359 26.75 -15.46 -2.96
CA ASN A 359 27.57 -15.56 -4.17
C ASN A 359 26.86 -15.01 -5.41
N ALA A 360 25.53 -15.05 -5.47
CA ALA A 360 24.77 -14.41 -6.55
C ALA A 360 24.77 -12.89 -6.40
N LEU A 361 24.44 -12.36 -5.22
CA LEU A 361 24.40 -10.92 -4.95
C LEU A 361 25.76 -10.26 -5.15
N ASN A 362 26.82 -10.84 -4.58
CA ASN A 362 28.17 -10.28 -4.64
C ASN A 362 28.75 -10.25 -6.06
N ARG A 363 28.45 -11.26 -6.89
CA ARG A 363 28.92 -11.30 -8.29
C ARG A 363 28.18 -10.32 -9.21
N THR A 364 27.00 -9.88 -8.80
CA THR A 364 26.09 -9.07 -9.63
C THR A 364 25.80 -7.70 -8.99
N HIS A 365 26.72 -7.24 -8.14
CA HIS A 365 26.69 -5.91 -7.55
C HIS A 365 27.32 -4.87 -8.49
N CYS A 366 26.69 -3.70 -8.58
CA CYS A 366 27.22 -2.54 -9.29
C CYS A 366 27.00 -1.24 -8.49
N GLY A 367 27.66 -0.17 -8.92
CA GLY A 367 27.65 1.11 -8.23
C GLY A 367 28.93 1.32 -7.40
N ASN A 368 28.89 2.31 -6.52
CA ASN A 368 30.06 2.79 -5.78
C ASN A 368 30.10 2.30 -4.32
N GLY A 369 28.96 1.86 -3.78
CA GLY A 369 28.85 1.40 -2.39
C GLY A 369 29.45 0.00 -2.17
N THR A 370 29.32 -0.51 -0.94
CA THR A 370 29.89 -1.79 -0.53
C THR A 370 28.80 -2.78 -0.09
N LEU A 371 28.91 -4.03 -0.55
CA LEU A 371 28.22 -5.17 0.04
C LEU A 371 29.14 -5.87 1.04
N GLN A 372 28.63 -6.09 2.25
CA GLN A 372 29.36 -6.79 3.31
C GLN A 372 28.58 -8.04 3.76
N ARG A 373 29.25 -9.20 3.76
CA ARG A 373 28.68 -10.39 4.39
C ARG A 373 28.82 -10.27 5.91
N ILE A 374 27.74 -10.50 6.63
CA ILE A 374 27.75 -10.68 8.09
C ILE A 374 27.44 -12.13 8.42
N SER A 375 27.80 -12.56 9.65
CA SER A 375 27.81 -13.97 10.08
C SER A 375 26.65 -14.79 9.52
N THR A 376 26.96 -15.92 8.89
CA THR A 376 25.97 -16.83 8.30
C THR A 376 24.99 -17.31 9.36
N LEU A 377 23.70 -17.23 9.08
CA LEU A 377 22.71 -18.05 9.77
C LEU A 377 23.17 -19.52 9.68
N SER A 378 23.15 -20.23 10.80
CA SER A 378 23.55 -21.65 10.80
C SER A 378 22.69 -22.43 9.79
N SER A 379 23.36 -23.21 8.96
CA SER A 379 22.91 -23.73 7.67
C SER A 379 21.89 -24.88 7.75
N THR A 380 20.82 -24.79 8.54
CA THR A 380 19.96 -25.96 8.79
C THR A 380 18.63 -26.02 8.01
N ALA A 381 18.34 -25.14 7.05
CA ALA A 381 17.16 -25.33 6.20
C ALA A 381 17.24 -24.62 4.85
N ASP A 382 17.56 -25.36 3.78
CA ASP A 382 17.34 -24.95 2.39
C ASP A 382 15.84 -24.74 2.06
#